data_AF-A0A2N8UNP9-F1
#
_entry.id   AF-A0A2N8UNP9-F1
#
_cell.length_a   1.000
_cell.length_b   1.000
_cell.length_c   1.000
_cell.angle_alpha   90.00
_cell.angle_beta   90.00
_cell.angle_gamma   90.00
#
_symmetry.space_group_name_H-M   'P 1'
#
loop_
_entity.id
_entity.type
_entity.pdbx_description
1 polymer ?
#
loop_
_entity_poly.entity_id
_entity_poly.type
_entity_poly.pdbx_seq_one_letter_code
_entity_poly.pdbx_strand_id
1 'polypeptide(L)'
;MSGTTASAATSPGLVLHHLKLSRSNRILFLLEELQVPYSLKHYKRDPVTRLAGDDLKQVHPLGRSPVLTDGDLTIIETNAIIEHLLQHYYDPARVALGPRLGEKTQASIDVSAWIQFAEASIMLHAIPLFYVIKGGAATQDGSAGVEKVCARGIKADLAYVEETLERNGGQLVKGCEFSAADCAMLYSVDMVAHILGTRSEQWRSNLGLGLGPATNKWMDKCFQRPAFQAALRKEGIPEGQDDWLAAFFGGASASSTSQAPKRTRKSLFRPCIDLHEGVVKQIVGGTLTDTDSTLKTNFVATHSPAHFASLYRQHKLTGGHVIKLGPRNDQAATAAVSAWPQGLHVGGGINGDNACEWIQRGAEKVIVTSYLFPGCKFSLERLQELSAKVGKQNLVVDVSCRKKGDRWIVAMNRWQDMTDMEVNRQSLDLLADHCSEFLIHAADVEGLCQGIDQELVAKLGEWVTIPTTYAGGARHIGDLELVDRLSRGKVDLTFGSALDIFGGSGVTLDELVRWNESAHTDAA
;
A
#
# COMPACT_ATOMS: atom_id res chain seq x y z
N MET A 1 -27.14 -35.03 49.57
CA MET A 1 -26.83 -33.89 48.67
C MET A 1 -25.46 -33.36 49.04
N SER A 2 -24.49 -33.47 48.14
CA SER A 2 -23.40 -32.50 47.99
C SER A 2 -22.67 -32.89 46.70
N GLY A 3 -23.12 -32.28 45.60
CA GLY A 3 -22.51 -32.44 44.29
C GLY A 3 -21.13 -31.81 44.27
N THR A 4 -20.12 -32.61 43.96
CA THR A 4 -18.78 -32.14 43.63
C THR A 4 -18.84 -31.62 42.20
N THR A 5 -18.89 -30.30 42.04
CA THR A 5 -18.69 -29.65 40.74
C THR A 5 -17.29 -29.96 40.25
N ALA A 6 -17.18 -30.71 39.16
CA ALA A 6 -15.94 -30.93 38.44
C ALA A 6 -15.39 -29.56 38.00
N SER A 7 -14.26 -29.17 38.58
CA SER A 7 -13.44 -28.07 38.11
C SER A 7 -13.03 -28.35 36.67
N ALA A 8 -13.43 -27.49 35.73
CA ALA A 8 -12.93 -27.52 34.36
C ALA A 8 -11.41 -27.39 34.39
N ALA A 9 -10.70 -28.45 33.99
CA ALA A 9 -9.25 -28.44 33.92
C ALA A 9 -8.82 -27.43 32.85
N THR A 10 -8.17 -26.35 33.27
CA THR A 10 -7.33 -25.52 32.40
C THR A 10 -6.23 -26.41 31.84
N SER A 11 -6.20 -26.64 30.52
CA SER A 11 -5.11 -27.41 29.91
C SER A 11 -3.75 -26.75 30.21
N PRO A 12 -2.75 -27.54 30.62
CA PRO A 12 -1.42 -27.03 30.90
C PRO A 12 -0.69 -26.82 29.56
N GLY A 13 -0.74 -25.61 29.00
CA GLY A 13 0.32 -25.15 28.10
C GLY A 13 0.07 -25.13 26.59
N LEU A 14 -1.13 -25.40 26.07
CA LEU A 14 -1.40 -25.24 24.63
C LEU A 14 -1.62 -23.76 24.27
N VAL A 15 -0.69 -23.16 23.51
CA VAL A 15 -0.73 -21.74 23.11
C VAL A 15 -0.56 -21.61 21.59
N LEU A 16 -1.54 -21.02 20.91
CA LEU A 16 -1.39 -20.60 19.52
C LEU A 16 -0.82 -19.19 19.46
N HIS A 17 0.36 -19.04 18.86
CA HIS A 17 0.97 -17.76 18.56
C HIS A 17 0.45 -17.26 17.22
N HIS A 18 -0.60 -16.45 17.26
CA HIS A 18 -1.39 -16.06 16.09
C HIS A 18 -1.00 -14.67 15.60
N LEU A 19 -0.52 -14.61 14.35
CA LEU A 19 -0.36 -13.36 13.61
C LEU A 19 -1.65 -13.07 12.82
N LYS A 20 -2.22 -11.87 13.00
CA LYS A 20 -3.47 -11.48 12.31
C LYS A 20 -3.35 -11.61 10.79
N LEU A 21 -4.41 -12.03 10.10
CA LEU A 21 -4.45 -12.19 8.63
C LEU A 21 -3.33 -13.11 8.13
N SER A 22 -3.12 -14.25 8.78
CA SER A 22 -2.03 -15.16 8.45
C SER A 22 -2.48 -16.61 8.38
N ARG A 23 -1.56 -17.47 7.93
CA ARG A 23 -1.74 -18.91 7.85
C ARG A 23 -2.15 -19.54 9.19
N SER A 24 -1.93 -18.86 10.32
CA SER A 24 -2.41 -19.31 11.64
C SER A 24 -3.93 -19.37 11.78
N ASN A 25 -4.72 -18.73 10.89
CA ASN A 25 -6.17 -18.88 10.90
C ASN A 25 -6.60 -20.36 10.72
N ARG A 26 -5.90 -21.13 9.90
CA ARG A 26 -6.27 -22.54 9.69
C ARG A 26 -6.02 -23.43 10.92
N ILE A 27 -5.01 -23.09 11.71
CA ILE A 27 -4.76 -23.73 13.01
C ILE A 27 -5.82 -23.31 14.03
N LEU A 28 -6.17 -22.02 14.03
CA LEU A 28 -7.24 -21.50 14.88
C LEU A 28 -8.57 -22.18 14.57
N PHE A 29 -8.91 -22.34 13.29
CA PHE A 29 -10.10 -23.07 12.85
C PHE A 29 -10.08 -24.53 13.30
N LEU A 30 -8.96 -25.24 13.13
CA LEU A 30 -8.81 -26.61 13.60
C LEU A 30 -8.96 -26.72 15.13
N LEU A 31 -8.40 -25.79 15.90
CA LEU A 31 -8.55 -25.77 17.37
C LEU A 31 -10.01 -25.56 17.80
N GLU A 32 -10.76 -24.70 17.09
CA GLU A 32 -12.20 -24.53 17.33
C GLU A 32 -12.98 -25.81 17.00
N GLU A 33 -12.65 -26.49 15.89
CA GLU A 33 -13.28 -27.76 15.51
C GLU A 33 -12.93 -28.90 16.49
N LEU A 34 -11.71 -28.92 17.02
CA LEU A 34 -11.27 -29.91 18.02
C LEU A 34 -11.93 -29.71 19.39
N GLN A 35 -12.46 -28.50 19.65
CA GLN A 35 -13.08 -28.13 20.92
C GLN A 35 -12.17 -28.42 22.13
N VAL A 36 -10.88 -28.11 21.98
CA VAL A 36 -9.89 -28.24 23.06
C VAL A 36 -9.59 -26.88 23.68
N PRO A 37 -9.31 -26.82 24.99
CA PRO A 37 -8.89 -25.58 25.62
C PRO A 37 -7.48 -25.19 25.16
N TYR A 38 -7.30 -23.95 24.72
CA TYR A 38 -6.02 -23.37 24.34
C TYR A 38 -5.99 -21.87 24.68
N SER A 39 -4.79 -21.29 24.75
CA SER A 39 -4.59 -19.84 24.86
C SER A 39 -4.22 -19.24 23.50
N LEU A 40 -4.75 -18.08 23.18
CA LEU A 40 -4.41 -17.35 21.95
C LEU A 40 -3.52 -16.16 22.28
N LYS A 41 -2.29 -16.14 21.77
CA LYS A 41 -1.39 -14.99 21.88
C LYS A 41 -1.36 -14.24 20.56
N HIS A 42 -1.85 -13.00 20.57
CA HIS A 42 -1.90 -12.16 19.38
C HIS A 42 -0.57 -11.46 19.11
N TYR A 43 -0.14 -11.57 17.85
CA TYR A 43 0.99 -10.85 17.30
C TYR A 43 0.50 -9.85 16.26
N LYS A 44 1.07 -8.65 16.28
CA LYS A 44 0.76 -7.61 15.30
C LYS A 44 1.72 -7.73 14.13
N ARG A 45 1.19 -7.55 12.92
CA ARG A 45 2.05 -7.34 11.76
C ARG A 45 2.72 -5.99 11.90
N ASP A 46 3.99 -5.93 11.49
CA ASP A 46 4.67 -4.66 11.31
C ASP A 46 3.84 -3.79 10.35
N PRO A 47 3.51 -2.54 10.72
CA PRO A 47 2.56 -1.73 9.95
C PRO A 47 3.08 -1.35 8.56
N VAL A 48 4.41 -1.41 8.34
CA VAL A 48 5.09 -1.01 7.11
C VAL A 48 5.29 -2.21 6.18
N THR A 49 6.03 -3.21 6.64
CA THR A 49 6.40 -4.41 5.87
C THR A 49 5.26 -5.43 5.80
N ARG A 50 4.26 -5.31 6.68
CA ARG A 50 3.21 -6.32 6.93
C ARG A 50 3.76 -7.69 7.34
N LEU A 51 5.05 -7.82 7.64
CA LEU A 51 5.67 -9.05 8.11
C LEU A 51 5.37 -9.27 9.60
N ALA A 52 5.74 -10.44 10.09
CA ALA A 52 5.79 -10.70 11.54
C ALA A 52 6.78 -9.74 12.21
N GLY A 53 6.42 -9.21 13.38
CA GLY A 53 7.33 -8.44 14.22
C GLY A 53 8.45 -9.32 14.81
N ASP A 54 9.48 -8.67 15.35
CA ASP A 54 10.59 -9.36 16.02
C ASP A 54 10.17 -10.07 17.32
N ASP A 55 8.98 -9.77 17.85
CA ASP A 55 8.39 -10.43 19.01
C ASP A 55 8.09 -11.92 18.78
N LEU A 56 7.87 -12.37 17.53
CA LEU A 56 7.78 -13.79 17.21
C LEU A 56 9.14 -14.51 17.29
N LYS A 57 10.26 -13.80 17.15
CA LYS A 57 11.60 -14.39 17.32
C LYS A 57 11.89 -14.82 18.76
N GLN A 58 11.16 -14.25 19.71
CA GLN A 58 11.21 -14.65 21.12
C GLN A 58 10.56 -16.02 21.37
N VAL A 59 9.73 -16.49 20.44
CA VAL A 59 9.09 -17.82 20.51
C VAL A 59 9.91 -18.83 19.71
N HIS A 60 10.23 -18.50 18.46
CA HIS A 60 11.05 -19.35 17.60
C HIS A 60 11.97 -18.48 16.71
N PRO A 61 13.27 -18.81 16.56
CA PRO A 61 14.24 -17.96 15.84
C PRO A 61 13.86 -17.57 14.41
N LEU A 62 13.05 -18.39 13.74
CA LEU A 62 12.53 -18.11 12.39
C LEU A 62 11.60 -16.88 12.34
N GLY A 63 10.96 -16.50 13.46
CA GLY A 63 10.11 -15.32 13.55
C GLY A 63 8.89 -15.36 12.62
N ARG A 64 8.34 -16.54 12.32
CA ARG A 64 7.21 -16.74 11.41
C ARG A 64 6.01 -17.33 12.14
N SER A 65 4.82 -17.14 11.56
CA SER A 65 3.54 -17.70 12.01
C SER A 65 3.02 -18.71 10.99
N PRO A 66 2.33 -19.80 11.41
CA PRO A 66 1.97 -20.15 12.80
C PRO A 66 3.13 -20.72 13.64
N VAL A 67 3.02 -20.57 14.97
CA VAL A 67 3.78 -21.35 15.96
C VAL A 67 2.79 -21.85 17.02
N LEU A 68 2.91 -23.12 17.39
CA LEU A 68 2.16 -23.72 18.49
C LEU A 68 3.13 -24.05 19.62
N THR A 69 2.82 -23.64 20.84
CA THR A 69 3.48 -24.12 22.06
C THR A 69 2.58 -25.15 22.72
N ASP A 70 3.14 -26.29 23.13
CA ASP A 70 2.45 -27.33 23.89
C ASP A 70 3.34 -27.81 25.03
N GLY A 71 3.14 -27.24 26.23
CA GLY A 71 4.06 -27.42 27.35
C GLY A 71 5.45 -26.87 27.00
N ASP A 72 6.45 -27.75 27.01
CA ASP A 72 7.84 -27.41 26.66
C ASP A 72 8.13 -27.50 25.14
N LEU A 73 7.15 -27.97 24.35
CA LEU A 73 7.32 -28.12 22.90
C LEU A 73 7.03 -26.81 22.17
N THR A 74 7.91 -26.44 21.24
CA THR A 74 7.66 -25.35 20.27
C THR A 74 7.59 -25.98 18.88
N ILE A 75 6.42 -25.91 18.25
CA ILE A 75 6.13 -26.58 16.98
C ILE A 75 5.91 -25.52 15.91
N ILE A 76 6.68 -25.61 14.84
CA ILE A 76 6.57 -24.77 13.65
C ILE A 76 6.15 -25.61 12.45
N GLU A 77 5.80 -24.92 11.36
CA GLU A 77 5.21 -25.48 10.14
C GLU A 77 3.75 -25.92 10.31
N THR A 78 2.89 -25.41 9.44
CA THR A 78 1.43 -25.56 9.53
C THR A 78 1.01 -27.03 9.58
N ASN A 79 1.57 -27.87 8.70
CA ASN A 79 1.18 -29.28 8.60
C ASN A 79 1.65 -30.09 9.81
N ALA A 80 2.85 -29.81 10.34
CA ALA A 80 3.35 -30.44 11.57
C ALA A 80 2.48 -30.08 12.78
N ILE A 81 2.03 -28.82 12.87
CA ILE A 81 1.08 -28.39 13.91
C ILE A 81 -0.26 -29.13 13.78
N ILE A 82 -0.80 -29.26 12.56
CA ILE A 82 -2.05 -30.00 12.32
C ILE A 82 -1.89 -31.47 12.72
N GLU A 83 -0.81 -32.12 12.30
CA GLU A 83 -0.54 -33.52 12.64
C GLU A 83 -0.40 -33.73 14.14
N HIS A 84 0.33 -32.85 14.85
CA HIS A 84 0.44 -32.88 16.32
C HIS A 84 -0.92 -32.77 17.00
N LEU A 85 -1.74 -31.80 16.58
CA LEU A 85 -3.09 -31.62 17.13
C LEU A 85 -3.97 -32.85 16.89
N LEU A 86 -3.90 -33.46 15.71
CA LEU A 86 -4.67 -34.66 15.39
C LEU A 86 -4.18 -35.91 16.12
N GLN A 87 -2.88 -36.02 16.41
CA GLN A 87 -2.35 -37.17 17.14
C GLN A 87 -2.65 -37.12 18.64
N HIS A 88 -2.61 -35.92 19.23
CA HIS A 88 -2.67 -35.76 20.68
C HIS A 88 -4.00 -35.22 21.22
N TYR A 89 -4.79 -34.53 20.39
CA TYR A 89 -6.01 -33.84 20.82
C TYR A 89 -7.29 -34.28 20.11
N TYR A 90 -7.19 -35.02 19.00
CA TYR A 90 -8.35 -35.53 18.29
C TYR A 90 -8.94 -36.78 18.96
N ASP A 91 -10.24 -36.68 19.26
CA ASP A 91 -11.06 -37.79 19.72
C ASP A 91 -12.32 -37.91 18.83
N PRO A 92 -12.42 -38.95 17.98
CA PRO A 92 -13.57 -39.17 17.11
C PRO A 92 -14.87 -39.46 17.88
N ALA A 93 -14.80 -39.77 19.19
CA ALA A 93 -15.98 -39.88 20.03
C ALA A 93 -16.57 -38.50 20.41
N ARG A 94 -15.78 -37.43 20.30
CA ARG A 94 -16.16 -36.06 20.69
C ARG A 94 -16.48 -35.17 19.50
N VAL A 95 -15.64 -35.22 18.45
CA VAL A 95 -15.77 -34.38 17.25
C VAL A 95 -15.52 -35.24 16.01
N ALA A 96 -16.11 -34.90 14.87
CA ALA A 96 -15.94 -35.65 13.62
C ALA A 96 -15.02 -34.90 12.65
N LEU A 97 -13.75 -35.30 12.59
CA LEU A 97 -12.73 -34.71 11.70
C LEU A 97 -12.10 -35.72 10.74
N GLY A 98 -12.86 -36.76 10.39
CA GLY A 98 -12.41 -37.85 9.52
C GLY A 98 -11.70 -38.98 10.30
N PRO A 99 -11.10 -39.96 9.59
CA PRO A 99 -10.35 -41.04 10.24
C PRO A 99 -9.12 -40.52 10.98
N ARG A 100 -8.60 -41.29 11.95
CA ARG A 100 -7.32 -40.93 12.59
C ARG A 100 -6.19 -41.08 11.58
N LEU A 101 -5.21 -40.17 11.67
CA LEU A 101 -4.00 -40.28 10.86
C LEU A 101 -3.27 -41.59 11.16
N GLY A 102 -2.70 -42.19 10.11
CA GLY A 102 -1.92 -43.43 10.23
C GLY A 102 -2.76 -44.72 10.22
N GLU A 103 -4.09 -44.62 10.23
CA GLU A 103 -4.94 -45.78 9.95
C GLU A 103 -4.68 -46.31 8.53
N LYS A 104 -4.69 -47.64 8.37
CA LYS A 104 -4.50 -48.29 7.06
C LYS A 104 -5.79 -48.28 6.24
N THR A 105 -6.30 -47.09 5.95
CA THR A 105 -7.51 -46.85 5.16
C THR A 105 -7.24 -45.77 4.11
N GLN A 106 -7.96 -45.81 2.99
CA GLN A 106 -7.80 -44.79 1.95
C GLN A 106 -8.16 -43.40 2.46
N ALA A 107 -9.24 -43.29 3.26
CA ALA A 107 -9.66 -42.00 3.81
C ALA A 107 -8.59 -41.37 4.74
N SER A 108 -7.86 -42.18 5.54
CA SER A 108 -6.75 -41.69 6.38
C SER A 108 -5.59 -41.17 5.53
N ILE A 109 -5.26 -41.89 4.45
CA ILE A 109 -4.25 -41.46 3.48
C ILE A 109 -4.69 -40.18 2.78
N ASP A 110 -5.96 -40.08 2.36
CA ASP A 110 -6.50 -38.90 1.69
C ASP A 110 -6.48 -37.67 2.60
N VAL A 111 -6.82 -37.81 3.89
CA VAL A 111 -6.70 -36.69 4.87
C VAL A 111 -5.25 -36.20 4.93
N SER A 112 -4.29 -37.11 5.11
CA SER A 112 -2.86 -36.74 5.15
C SER A 112 -2.39 -36.11 3.83
N ALA A 113 -2.80 -36.68 2.69
CA ALA A 113 -2.47 -36.18 1.37
C ALA A 113 -2.99 -34.76 1.14
N TRP A 114 -4.24 -34.46 1.51
CA TRP A 114 -4.80 -33.12 1.39
C TRP A 114 -4.17 -32.10 2.33
N ILE A 115 -3.82 -32.49 3.56
CA ILE A 115 -3.05 -31.63 4.47
C ILE A 115 -1.72 -31.25 3.80
N GLN A 116 -1.02 -32.21 3.19
CA GLN A 116 0.23 -31.95 2.48
C GLN A 116 0.03 -31.13 1.19
N PHE A 117 -1.01 -31.45 0.41
CA PHE A 117 -1.38 -30.77 -0.84
C PHE A 117 -1.62 -29.27 -0.63
N ALA A 118 -2.18 -28.90 0.53
CA ALA A 118 -2.44 -27.50 0.88
C ALA A 118 -1.16 -26.64 0.80
N GLU A 119 0.01 -27.17 1.17
CA GLU A 119 1.29 -26.43 1.12
C GLU A 119 2.16 -26.84 -0.09
N ALA A 120 2.27 -28.14 -0.35
CA ALA A 120 3.18 -28.69 -1.35
C ALA A 120 2.68 -28.60 -2.80
N SER A 121 1.40 -28.27 -3.01
CA SER A 121 0.81 -28.10 -4.34
C SER A 121 0.26 -26.69 -4.51
N ILE A 122 -0.82 -26.32 -3.80
CA ILE A 122 -1.46 -25.01 -4.00
C ILE A 122 -0.52 -23.86 -3.64
N MET A 123 0.03 -23.86 -2.42
CA MET A 123 0.85 -22.74 -1.94
C MET A 123 2.20 -22.65 -2.65
N LEU A 124 2.73 -23.79 -3.13
CA LEU A 124 3.93 -23.85 -3.95
C LEU A 124 3.83 -22.92 -5.17
N HIS A 125 2.67 -22.86 -5.81
CA HIS A 125 2.44 -21.99 -6.97
C HIS A 125 1.82 -20.64 -6.60
N ALA A 126 0.96 -20.59 -5.58
CA ALA A 126 0.24 -19.39 -5.19
C ALA A 126 1.13 -18.36 -4.47
N ILE A 127 2.12 -18.79 -3.67
CA ILE A 127 3.04 -17.86 -2.98
C ILE A 127 3.92 -17.08 -3.97
N PRO A 128 4.60 -17.71 -4.95
CA PRO A 128 5.38 -16.96 -5.93
C PRO A 128 4.52 -16.00 -6.73
N LEU A 129 3.32 -16.42 -7.16
CA LEU A 129 2.38 -15.53 -7.87
C LEU A 129 1.99 -14.33 -7.00
N PHE A 130 1.69 -14.56 -5.72
CA PHE A 130 1.42 -13.50 -4.76
C PHE A 130 2.58 -12.52 -4.63
N TYR A 131 3.83 -12.99 -4.58
CA TYR A 131 4.99 -12.11 -4.50
C TYR A 131 5.25 -11.32 -5.78
N VAL A 132 5.03 -11.92 -6.95
CA VAL A 132 5.08 -11.20 -8.24
C VAL A 132 4.07 -10.07 -8.25
N ILE A 133 2.85 -10.35 -7.79
CA ILE A 133 1.79 -9.36 -7.69
C ILE A 133 2.14 -8.25 -6.68
N LYS A 134 2.54 -8.61 -5.46
CA LYS A 134 2.89 -7.62 -4.42
C LYS A 134 4.16 -6.83 -4.75
N GLY A 135 5.09 -7.42 -5.49
CA GLY A 135 6.32 -6.77 -5.94
C GLY A 135 6.14 -5.89 -7.17
N GLY A 136 4.93 -5.80 -7.75
CA GLY A 136 4.65 -4.98 -8.93
C GLY A 136 5.20 -5.56 -10.24
N ALA A 137 5.61 -6.83 -10.25
CA ALA A 137 6.15 -7.51 -11.43
C ALA A 137 5.05 -8.25 -12.25
N ALA A 138 3.81 -8.28 -11.75
CA ALA A 138 2.66 -8.80 -12.48
C ALA A 138 2.22 -7.82 -13.58
N THR A 139 1.85 -8.32 -14.76
CA THR A 139 1.26 -7.45 -15.79
C THR A 139 -0.25 -7.34 -15.61
N GLN A 140 -0.87 -6.34 -16.23
CA GLN A 140 -2.32 -6.17 -16.18
C GLN A 140 -3.08 -7.28 -16.92
N ASP A 141 -2.43 -7.93 -17.87
CA ASP A 141 -3.01 -8.93 -18.77
C ASP A 141 -2.51 -10.36 -18.51
N GLY A 142 -1.64 -10.58 -17.52
CA GLY A 142 -1.11 -11.92 -17.18
C GLY A 142 -0.09 -12.44 -18.18
N SER A 143 0.59 -11.56 -18.90
CA SER A 143 1.55 -11.91 -19.94
C SER A 143 2.96 -12.22 -19.42
N ALA A 144 3.29 -11.88 -18.16
CA ALA A 144 4.63 -12.16 -17.63
C ALA A 144 4.93 -13.66 -17.58
N GLY A 145 6.19 -14.00 -17.82
CA GLY A 145 6.64 -15.40 -17.81
C GLY A 145 6.39 -16.09 -16.46
N VAL A 146 6.66 -15.39 -15.35
CA VAL A 146 6.43 -15.92 -14.00
C VAL A 146 4.94 -16.12 -13.70
N GLU A 147 4.07 -15.24 -14.18
CA GLU A 147 2.61 -15.39 -14.03
C GLU A 147 2.12 -16.64 -14.74
N LYS A 148 2.58 -16.87 -15.98
CA LYS A 148 2.25 -18.06 -16.76
C LYS A 148 2.72 -19.35 -16.10
N VAL A 149 3.94 -19.37 -15.54
CA VAL A 149 4.49 -20.55 -14.85
C VAL A 149 3.67 -20.87 -13.60
N CYS A 150 3.40 -19.87 -12.76
CA CYS A 150 2.58 -20.07 -11.55
C CYS A 150 1.15 -20.46 -11.90
N ALA A 151 0.54 -19.78 -12.87
CA ALA A 151 -0.83 -20.05 -13.30
C ALA A 151 -1.01 -21.48 -13.83
N ARG A 152 -0.02 -22.02 -14.54
CA ARG A 152 -0.04 -23.41 -15.01
C ARG A 152 -0.18 -24.40 -13.85
N GLY A 153 0.57 -24.19 -12.77
CA GLY A 153 0.50 -25.02 -11.57
C GLY A 153 -0.84 -24.87 -10.85
N ILE A 154 -1.24 -23.62 -10.56
CA ILE A 154 -2.51 -23.32 -9.88
C ILE A 154 -3.70 -23.89 -10.65
N LYS A 155 -3.70 -23.81 -11.98
CA LYS A 155 -4.76 -24.37 -12.81
C LYS A 155 -4.88 -25.88 -12.66
N ALA A 156 -3.74 -26.60 -12.65
CA ALA A 156 -3.74 -28.04 -12.45
C ALA A 156 -4.23 -28.40 -11.03
N ASP A 157 -3.78 -27.65 -10.02
CA ASP A 157 -4.17 -27.88 -8.63
C ASP A 157 -5.68 -27.65 -8.42
N LEU A 158 -6.22 -26.54 -8.95
CA LEU A 158 -7.65 -26.22 -8.84
C LEU A 158 -8.53 -27.19 -9.63
N ALA A 159 -8.08 -27.65 -10.80
CA ALA A 159 -8.80 -28.67 -11.55
C ALA A 159 -8.89 -29.98 -10.75
N TYR A 160 -7.79 -30.39 -10.09
CA TYR A 160 -7.78 -31.58 -9.26
C TYR A 160 -8.71 -31.47 -8.03
N VAL A 161 -8.75 -30.30 -7.39
CA VAL A 161 -9.69 -30.00 -6.29
C VAL A 161 -11.14 -30.07 -6.80
N GLU A 162 -11.45 -29.39 -7.90
CA GLU A 162 -12.78 -29.37 -8.50
C GLU A 162 -13.27 -30.77 -8.86
N GLU A 163 -12.48 -31.53 -9.62
CA GLU A 163 -12.81 -32.90 -10.03
C GLU A 163 -13.01 -33.83 -8.83
N THR A 164 -12.21 -33.65 -7.76
CA THR A 164 -12.36 -34.45 -6.55
C THR A 164 -13.66 -34.13 -5.84
N LEU A 165 -13.97 -32.84 -5.66
CA LEU A 165 -15.21 -32.40 -5.05
C LEU A 165 -16.42 -32.88 -5.86
N GLU A 166 -16.41 -32.77 -7.19
CA GLU A 166 -17.49 -33.30 -8.04
C GLU A 166 -17.67 -34.82 -7.86
N ARG A 167 -16.57 -35.58 -7.93
CA ARG A 167 -16.58 -37.04 -7.81
C ARG A 167 -17.05 -37.53 -6.44
N ASN A 168 -16.76 -36.75 -5.39
CA ASN A 168 -17.05 -37.11 -4.00
C ASN A 168 -18.30 -36.38 -3.45
N GLY A 169 -19.16 -35.81 -4.31
CA GLY A 169 -20.41 -35.17 -3.85
C GLY A 169 -20.22 -33.90 -3.02
N GLY A 170 -19.09 -33.20 -3.22
CA GLY A 170 -18.70 -31.97 -2.53
C GLY A 170 -17.85 -32.19 -1.28
N GLN A 171 -17.25 -33.37 -1.12
CA GLN A 171 -16.38 -33.73 0.01
C GLN A 171 -14.92 -33.89 -0.48
N LEU A 172 -13.93 -33.31 0.22
CA LEU A 172 -12.52 -33.52 -0.12
C LEU A 172 -12.11 -34.99 0.09
N VAL A 173 -12.55 -35.58 1.20
CA VAL A 173 -12.31 -36.98 1.55
C VAL A 173 -13.62 -37.75 1.43
N LYS A 174 -13.65 -38.74 0.55
CA LYS A 174 -14.87 -39.50 0.24
C LYS A 174 -15.45 -40.14 1.51
N GLY A 175 -16.73 -39.89 1.77
CA GLY A 175 -17.45 -40.42 2.92
C GLY A 175 -17.24 -39.62 4.21
N CYS A 176 -16.51 -38.51 4.16
CA CYS A 176 -16.36 -37.57 5.26
C CYS A 176 -17.06 -36.25 4.88
N GLU A 177 -18.16 -35.92 5.57
CA GLU A 177 -18.82 -34.61 5.38
C GLU A 177 -17.88 -33.43 5.67
N PHE A 178 -16.95 -33.62 6.62
CA PHE A 178 -15.90 -32.68 6.97
C PHE A 178 -14.75 -33.43 7.64
N SER A 179 -13.52 -32.94 7.46
CA SER A 179 -12.31 -33.52 8.00
C SER A 179 -11.24 -32.47 8.28
N ALA A 180 -10.15 -32.86 8.93
CA ALA A 180 -9.02 -31.96 9.14
C ALA A 180 -8.35 -31.48 7.82
N ALA A 181 -8.53 -32.23 6.73
CA ALA A 181 -8.11 -31.79 5.39
C ALA A 181 -8.81 -30.50 4.96
N ASP A 182 -10.09 -30.33 5.32
CA ASP A 182 -10.86 -29.15 4.98
C ASP A 182 -10.31 -27.90 5.71
N CYS A 183 -9.95 -28.03 6.99
CA CYS A 183 -9.27 -26.97 7.73
C CYS A 183 -7.94 -26.58 7.04
N ALA A 184 -7.15 -27.56 6.59
CA ALA A 184 -5.87 -27.31 5.94
C ALA A 184 -6.04 -26.62 4.57
N MET A 185 -6.95 -27.14 3.75
CA MET A 185 -7.14 -26.72 2.36
C MET A 185 -7.84 -25.37 2.22
N LEU A 186 -8.79 -25.06 3.13
CA LEU A 186 -9.62 -23.85 3.02
C LEU A 186 -8.78 -22.60 2.83
N TYR A 187 -7.79 -22.38 3.72
CA TYR A 187 -6.92 -21.21 3.61
C TYR A 187 -6.18 -21.14 2.28
N SER A 188 -5.65 -22.27 1.80
CA SER A 188 -4.83 -22.28 0.58
C SER A 188 -5.67 -21.97 -0.66
N VAL A 189 -6.87 -22.56 -0.77
CA VAL A 189 -7.80 -22.28 -1.87
C VAL A 189 -8.35 -20.85 -1.76
N ASP A 190 -8.70 -20.41 -0.55
CA ASP A 190 -9.19 -19.05 -0.30
C ASP A 190 -8.13 -17.99 -0.62
N MET A 191 -6.85 -18.28 -0.36
CA MET A 191 -5.75 -17.42 -0.78
C MET A 191 -5.71 -17.23 -2.30
N VAL A 192 -5.94 -18.29 -3.06
CA VAL A 192 -6.05 -18.21 -4.52
C VAL A 192 -7.31 -17.44 -4.92
N ALA A 193 -8.46 -17.71 -4.28
CA ALA A 193 -9.71 -16.98 -4.50
C ALA A 193 -9.50 -15.46 -4.40
N HIS A 194 -8.81 -15.02 -3.35
CA HIS A 194 -8.49 -13.61 -3.14
C HIS A 194 -7.53 -13.04 -4.17
N ILE A 195 -6.50 -13.78 -4.58
CA ILE A 195 -5.63 -13.36 -5.68
C ILE A 195 -6.49 -13.08 -6.92
N LEU A 196 -7.35 -14.02 -7.30
CA LEU A 196 -8.23 -13.90 -8.46
C LEU A 196 -9.21 -12.73 -8.31
N GLY A 197 -9.77 -12.51 -7.12
CA GLY A 197 -10.68 -11.39 -6.84
C GLY A 197 -10.03 -10.02 -7.00
N THR A 198 -8.71 -9.90 -6.85
CA THR A 198 -7.98 -8.63 -7.06
C THR A 198 -7.53 -8.39 -8.51
N ARG A 199 -7.82 -9.31 -9.45
CA ARG A 199 -7.33 -9.23 -10.83
C ARG A 199 -8.46 -9.05 -11.84
N SER A 200 -8.16 -8.41 -12.97
CA SER A 200 -9.13 -8.20 -14.04
C SER A 200 -9.63 -9.53 -14.61
N GLU A 201 -10.82 -9.52 -15.19
CA GLU A 201 -11.34 -10.69 -15.93
C GLU A 201 -10.41 -11.08 -17.09
N GLN A 202 -9.85 -10.10 -17.79
CA GLN A 202 -8.89 -10.32 -18.87
C GLN A 202 -7.64 -11.07 -18.37
N TRP A 203 -7.06 -10.64 -17.25
CA TRP A 203 -5.90 -11.29 -16.62
C TRP A 203 -6.20 -12.76 -16.29
N ARG A 204 -7.36 -13.01 -15.67
CA ARG A 204 -7.81 -14.35 -15.29
C ARG A 204 -8.02 -15.23 -16.51
N SER A 205 -8.67 -14.70 -17.54
CA SER A 205 -8.95 -15.40 -18.80
C SER A 205 -7.65 -15.77 -19.53
N ASN A 206 -6.71 -14.84 -19.65
CA ASN A 206 -5.43 -15.06 -20.32
C ASN A 206 -4.58 -16.15 -19.64
N LEU A 207 -4.66 -16.23 -18.31
CA LEU A 207 -3.96 -17.26 -17.54
C LEU A 207 -4.79 -18.54 -17.37
N GLY A 208 -6.06 -18.54 -17.77
CA GLY A 208 -6.99 -19.65 -17.61
C GLY A 208 -7.24 -20.00 -16.14
N LEU A 209 -7.29 -18.99 -15.27
CA LEU A 209 -7.50 -19.14 -13.83
C LEU A 209 -8.94 -18.81 -13.44
N GLY A 210 -9.53 -19.69 -12.63
CA GLY A 210 -10.87 -19.53 -12.08
C GLY A 210 -11.15 -20.63 -11.05
N LEU A 211 -12.10 -20.36 -10.14
CA LEU A 211 -12.62 -21.36 -9.23
C LEU A 211 -13.85 -22.02 -9.85
N GLY A 212 -13.91 -23.35 -9.79
CA GLY A 212 -15.06 -24.09 -10.27
C GLY A 212 -16.25 -24.07 -9.30
N PRO A 213 -17.46 -24.42 -9.76
CA PRO A 213 -18.67 -24.39 -8.93
C PRO A 213 -18.62 -25.28 -7.69
N ALA A 214 -18.03 -26.49 -7.78
CA ALA A 214 -17.93 -27.40 -6.65
C ALA A 214 -16.97 -26.85 -5.58
N THR A 215 -15.86 -26.26 -6.01
CA THR A 215 -14.88 -25.59 -5.13
C THR A 215 -15.52 -24.42 -4.39
N ASN A 216 -16.24 -23.53 -5.09
CA ASN A 216 -16.93 -22.41 -4.46
C ASN A 216 -17.96 -22.89 -3.42
N LYS A 217 -18.78 -23.89 -3.77
CA LYS A 217 -19.77 -24.46 -2.85
C LYS A 217 -19.14 -25.11 -1.62
N TRP A 218 -17.99 -25.78 -1.79
CA TRP A 218 -17.24 -26.36 -0.67
C TRP A 218 -16.65 -25.28 0.25
N MET A 219 -16.09 -24.20 -0.32
CA MET A 219 -15.63 -23.05 0.46
C MET A 219 -16.77 -22.43 1.28
N ASP A 220 -17.92 -22.17 0.66
CA ASP A 220 -19.09 -21.61 1.35
C ASP A 220 -19.54 -22.47 2.53
N LYS A 221 -19.57 -23.79 2.35
CA LYS A 221 -19.87 -24.73 3.44
C LYS A 221 -18.86 -24.60 4.58
N CYS A 222 -17.57 -24.49 4.27
CA CYS A 222 -16.53 -24.34 5.28
C CYS A 222 -16.66 -23.01 6.03
N PHE A 223 -16.91 -21.91 5.31
CA PHE A 223 -17.10 -20.59 5.91
C PHE A 223 -18.32 -20.53 6.83
N GLN A 224 -19.39 -21.25 6.52
CA GLN A 224 -20.60 -21.29 7.34
C GLN A 224 -20.45 -22.11 8.63
N ARG A 225 -19.32 -22.81 8.85
CA ARG A 225 -19.14 -23.65 10.04
C ARG A 225 -19.03 -22.81 11.30
N PRO A 226 -19.71 -23.20 12.40
CA PRO A 226 -19.64 -22.47 13.67
C PRO A 226 -18.22 -22.26 14.21
N ALA A 227 -17.35 -23.26 14.03
CA ALA A 227 -15.95 -23.18 14.43
C ALA A 227 -15.13 -22.21 13.57
N PHE A 228 -15.40 -22.12 12.27
CA PHE A 228 -14.75 -21.12 11.42
C PHE A 228 -15.17 -19.70 11.83
N GLN A 229 -16.47 -19.49 12.05
CA GLN A 229 -17.00 -18.22 12.55
C GLN A 229 -16.44 -17.86 13.93
N ALA A 230 -16.22 -18.85 14.82
CA ALA A 230 -15.55 -18.65 16.09
C ALA A 230 -14.07 -18.26 15.92
N ALA A 231 -13.36 -18.88 14.98
CA ALA A 231 -11.99 -18.51 14.63
C ALA A 231 -11.92 -17.07 14.12
N LEU A 232 -12.84 -16.63 13.26
CA LEU A 232 -12.91 -15.24 12.78
C LEU A 232 -13.17 -14.23 13.90
N ARG A 233 -14.08 -14.53 14.84
CA ARG A 233 -14.29 -13.69 16.03
C ARG A 233 -13.03 -13.55 16.85
N LYS A 234 -12.30 -14.65 17.04
CA LYS A 234 -11.02 -14.68 17.77
C LYS A 234 -9.89 -14.00 17.00
N GLU A 235 -9.97 -13.89 15.67
CA GLU A 235 -9.04 -13.09 14.85
C GLU A 235 -9.21 -11.56 15.05
N GLY A 236 -10.32 -11.13 15.67
CA GLY A 236 -10.64 -9.71 15.88
C GLY A 236 -11.17 -9.05 14.62
N ILE A 237 -12.02 -9.77 13.88
CA ILE A 237 -12.79 -9.29 12.73
C ILE A 237 -14.24 -9.04 13.21
N PRO A 238 -14.82 -7.85 12.98
CA PRO A 238 -16.21 -7.55 13.38
C PRO A 238 -17.22 -8.53 12.76
N GLU A 239 -18.28 -8.86 13.48
CA GLU A 239 -19.38 -9.69 12.96
C GLU A 239 -20.01 -9.03 11.71
N GLY A 240 -20.20 -9.81 10.64
CA GLY A 240 -20.77 -9.34 9.37
C GLY A 240 -19.76 -8.86 8.32
N GLN A 241 -18.46 -9.07 8.52
CA GLN A 241 -17.44 -8.85 7.49
C GLN A 241 -17.11 -10.19 6.78
N ASP A 242 -17.78 -10.45 5.64
CA ASP A 242 -17.71 -11.74 4.93
C ASP A 242 -16.33 -12.02 4.28
N ASP A 243 -15.55 -10.97 4.01
CA ASP A 243 -14.22 -11.05 3.40
C ASP A 243 -13.11 -10.82 4.44
N TRP A 244 -12.69 -11.92 5.08
CA TRP A 244 -11.75 -11.88 6.20
C TRP A 244 -10.29 -11.71 5.76
N LEU A 245 -9.94 -12.10 4.53
CA LEU A 245 -8.60 -11.96 3.93
C LEU A 245 -8.48 -10.71 3.05
N ALA A 246 -9.57 -9.97 2.77
CA ALA A 246 -9.56 -8.69 2.05
C ALA A 246 -8.59 -7.68 2.64
N ALA A 247 -8.42 -7.64 3.96
CA ALA A 247 -7.46 -6.70 4.57
C ALA A 247 -6.00 -7.07 4.29
N PHE A 248 -5.72 -8.32 3.89
CA PHE A 248 -4.40 -8.82 3.50
C PHE A 248 -4.13 -8.66 1.99
N PHE A 249 -5.15 -8.93 1.17
CA PHE A 249 -5.08 -8.83 -0.29
C PHE A 249 -5.41 -7.43 -0.81
N GLY A 250 -6.39 -6.78 -0.23
CA GLY A 250 -6.79 -5.41 -0.51
C GLY A 250 -5.91 -4.37 0.19
N GLY A 251 -5.51 -3.35 -0.56
CA GLY A 251 -5.63 -2.00 -0.02
C GLY A 251 -7.13 -1.70 0.01
N ALA A 252 -7.71 -1.50 1.20
CA ALA A 252 -9.12 -1.22 1.49
C ALA A 252 -10.01 -1.00 0.24
N SER A 253 -10.56 -2.09 -0.30
CA SER A 253 -11.53 -2.09 -1.40
C SER A 253 -12.21 -3.46 -1.49
N ALA A 254 -12.94 -3.82 -0.44
CA ALA A 254 -14.02 -4.80 -0.50
C ALA A 254 -14.88 -4.65 0.77
N SER A 255 -15.91 -3.81 0.69
CA SER A 255 -17.08 -3.92 1.55
C SER A 255 -18.29 -3.48 0.74
N SER A 256 -19.12 -4.43 0.33
CA SER A 256 -20.47 -4.11 -0.11
C SER A 256 -21.35 -3.87 1.13
N THR A 257 -22.20 -2.87 1.03
CA THR A 257 -23.36 -2.60 1.89
C THR A 257 -23.13 -2.05 3.31
N SER A 258 -22.26 -1.05 3.43
CA SER A 258 -22.71 0.20 4.04
C SER A 258 -22.22 1.33 3.15
N GLN A 259 -23.04 2.35 2.89
CA GLN A 259 -22.61 3.51 2.11
C GLN A 259 -21.47 4.22 2.88
N ALA A 260 -20.24 3.78 2.65
CA ALA A 260 -19.06 4.58 2.90
C ALA A 260 -19.22 5.89 2.08
N PRO A 261 -18.84 7.04 2.65
CA PRO A 261 -18.98 8.31 1.95
C PRO A 261 -18.28 8.19 0.60
N LYS A 262 -18.98 8.53 -0.48
CA LYS A 262 -18.43 8.54 -1.84
C LYS A 262 -17.03 9.15 -1.78
N ARG A 263 -16.02 8.39 -2.25
CA ARG A 263 -14.66 8.93 -2.46
C ARG A 263 -14.81 10.17 -3.32
N THR A 264 -14.48 11.33 -2.77
CA THR A 264 -14.74 12.62 -3.43
C THR A 264 -13.69 12.97 -4.48
N ARG A 265 -12.51 12.34 -4.42
CA ARG A 265 -11.36 12.67 -5.29
C ARG A 265 -10.31 11.55 -5.27
N LYS A 266 -9.64 11.34 -6.41
CA LYS A 266 -8.41 10.52 -6.55
C LYS A 266 -7.21 11.45 -6.73
N SER A 267 -6.07 11.07 -6.17
CA SER A 267 -4.83 11.86 -6.24
C SER A 267 -4.34 11.97 -7.68
N LEU A 268 -3.80 13.13 -8.04
CA LEU A 268 -3.37 13.41 -9.40
C LEU A 268 -1.84 13.51 -9.49
N PHE A 269 -1.32 13.22 -10.67
CA PHE A 269 0.01 13.65 -11.07
C PHE A 269 0.02 15.17 -11.33
N ARG A 270 1.01 15.87 -10.77
CA ARG A 270 1.28 17.29 -11.01
C ARG A 270 2.66 17.47 -11.66
N PRO A 271 2.73 18.00 -12.89
CA PRO A 271 4.01 18.08 -13.60
C PRO A 271 4.92 19.16 -13.02
N CYS A 272 6.24 18.98 -13.13
CA CYS A 272 7.23 19.97 -12.71
C CYS A 272 8.20 20.36 -13.83
N ILE A 273 8.82 21.53 -13.69
CA ILE A 273 9.96 22.00 -14.49
C ILE A 273 10.93 22.73 -13.55
N ASP A 274 12.04 22.08 -13.23
CA ASP A 274 13.08 22.68 -12.38
C ASP A 274 14.12 23.37 -13.25
N LEU A 275 14.39 24.65 -12.97
CA LEU A 275 15.26 25.50 -13.75
C LEU A 275 16.52 25.86 -12.96
N HIS A 276 17.67 25.67 -13.57
CA HIS A 276 18.95 26.14 -13.03
C HIS A 276 19.81 26.67 -14.18
N GLU A 277 20.28 27.92 -14.08
CA GLU A 277 21.02 28.61 -15.15
C GLU A 277 20.24 28.68 -16.47
N GLY A 278 18.91 28.83 -16.39
CA GLY A 278 18.03 28.94 -17.54
C GLY A 278 17.74 27.61 -18.27
N VAL A 279 18.23 26.48 -17.75
CA VAL A 279 18.07 25.15 -18.35
C VAL A 279 17.25 24.25 -17.43
N VAL A 280 16.45 23.35 -18.00
CA VAL A 280 15.72 22.34 -17.25
C VAL A 280 16.70 21.30 -16.70
N LYS A 281 16.74 21.14 -15.37
CA LYS A 281 17.64 20.19 -14.70
C LYS A 281 16.92 19.44 -13.60
N GLN A 282 17.21 18.16 -13.47
CA GLN A 282 16.81 17.38 -12.30
C GLN A 282 17.98 17.29 -11.32
N ILE A 283 17.76 17.72 -10.08
CA ILE A 283 18.80 17.81 -9.03
C ILE A 283 18.54 16.81 -7.91
N VAL A 284 19.59 16.39 -7.21
CA VAL A 284 19.48 15.60 -5.98
C VAL A 284 19.41 16.51 -4.77
N GLY A 285 18.42 16.30 -3.91
CA GLY A 285 18.20 17.05 -2.67
C GLY A 285 19.45 17.16 -1.81
N GLY A 286 19.71 18.34 -1.24
CA GLY A 286 20.82 18.59 -0.31
C GLY A 286 22.22 18.70 -0.93
N THR A 287 22.38 18.66 -2.26
CA THR A 287 23.69 18.80 -2.92
C THR A 287 24.01 20.21 -3.42
N LEU A 288 23.06 21.15 -3.31
CA LEU A 288 23.31 22.54 -3.66
C LEU A 288 24.17 23.24 -2.60
N THR A 289 25.31 23.78 -3.03
CA THR A 289 26.11 24.75 -2.29
C THR A 289 26.27 26.02 -3.13
N ASP A 290 26.82 27.10 -2.57
CA ASP A 290 27.12 28.34 -3.32
C ASP A 290 28.24 28.20 -4.36
N THR A 291 28.91 27.05 -4.35
CA THR A 291 29.94 26.69 -5.33
C THR A 291 29.41 25.61 -6.27
N ASP A 292 29.39 25.88 -7.58
CA ASP A 292 28.92 24.97 -8.63
C ASP A 292 29.58 23.57 -8.61
N SER A 293 30.69 23.38 -7.90
CA SER A 293 31.48 22.16 -7.88
C SER A 293 30.86 20.97 -7.13
N THR A 294 29.73 21.12 -6.42
CA THR A 294 29.08 20.00 -5.69
C THR A 294 27.68 19.64 -6.18
N LEU A 295 27.14 20.34 -7.19
CA LEU A 295 25.77 20.09 -7.67
C LEU A 295 25.70 18.72 -8.36
N LYS A 296 24.97 17.78 -7.76
CA LYS A 296 24.68 16.49 -8.41
C LYS A 296 23.40 16.61 -9.23
N THR A 297 23.54 16.62 -10.55
CA THR A 297 22.41 16.59 -11.49
C THR A 297 22.15 15.18 -11.96
N ASN A 298 20.91 14.73 -11.88
CA ASN A 298 20.47 13.48 -12.49
C ASN A 298 20.25 13.66 -14.00
N PHE A 299 19.88 14.86 -14.44
CA PHE A 299 19.59 15.14 -15.83
C PHE A 299 19.74 16.64 -16.17
N VAL A 300 20.15 16.92 -17.40
CA VAL A 300 20.12 18.26 -18.01
C VAL A 300 19.43 18.12 -19.36
N ALA A 301 18.31 18.81 -19.53
CA ALA A 301 17.53 18.70 -20.76
C ALA A 301 18.20 19.39 -21.93
N THR A 302 18.08 18.78 -23.11
CA THR A 302 18.39 19.42 -24.41
C THR A 302 17.24 20.29 -24.90
N HIS A 303 16.02 19.99 -24.47
CA HIS A 303 14.81 20.72 -24.84
C HIS A 303 14.61 21.94 -23.94
N SER A 304 13.92 22.96 -24.48
CA SER A 304 13.64 24.20 -23.76
C SER A 304 12.53 24.02 -22.71
N PRO A 305 12.45 24.88 -21.68
CA PRO A 305 11.33 24.89 -20.74
C PRO A 305 9.96 25.03 -21.41
N ALA A 306 9.88 25.81 -22.49
CA ALA A 306 8.68 25.97 -23.30
C ALA A 306 8.24 24.67 -23.99
N HIS A 307 9.18 23.80 -24.37
CA HIS A 307 8.87 22.49 -24.94
C HIS A 307 8.13 21.61 -23.91
N PHE A 308 8.65 21.50 -22.68
CA PHE A 308 7.99 20.73 -21.62
C PHE A 308 6.62 21.30 -21.24
N ALA A 309 6.50 22.63 -21.11
CA ALA A 309 5.21 23.27 -20.86
C ALA A 309 4.20 23.03 -22.00
N SER A 310 4.65 23.03 -23.26
CA SER A 310 3.81 22.71 -24.42
C SER A 310 3.36 21.25 -24.42
N LEU A 311 4.26 20.33 -24.03
CA LEU A 311 3.95 18.92 -23.89
C LEU A 311 2.88 18.71 -22.82
N TYR A 312 3.06 19.30 -21.63
CA TYR A 312 2.06 19.21 -20.58
C TYR A 312 0.70 19.81 -21.01
N ARG A 313 0.72 20.90 -21.79
CA ARG A 313 -0.48 21.54 -22.34
C ARG A 313 -1.24 20.62 -23.28
N GLN A 314 -0.53 19.87 -24.14
CA GLN A 314 -1.15 18.89 -25.05
C GLN A 314 -1.96 17.85 -24.27
N HIS A 315 -1.47 17.45 -23.10
CA HIS A 315 -2.13 16.48 -22.22
C HIS A 315 -3.04 17.10 -21.14
N LYS A 316 -3.22 18.43 -21.13
CA LYS A 316 -4.08 19.16 -20.17
C LYS A 316 -3.76 18.88 -18.68
N LEU A 317 -2.51 18.53 -18.36
CA LEU A 317 -1.96 18.41 -17.00
C LEU A 317 -1.82 19.76 -16.22
N THR A 318 -2.86 20.20 -15.52
CA THR A 318 -2.86 21.48 -14.76
C THR A 318 -2.30 21.38 -13.34
N GLY A 319 -2.09 22.52 -12.68
CA GLY A 319 -1.57 22.60 -11.30
C GLY A 319 -0.11 22.17 -11.17
N GLY A 320 0.60 22.09 -12.30
CA GLY A 320 2.04 21.86 -12.32
C GLY A 320 2.83 23.10 -11.93
N HIS A 321 4.13 22.96 -11.73
CA HIS A 321 4.97 24.06 -11.25
C HIS A 321 6.30 24.18 -11.99
N VAL A 322 6.77 25.42 -12.10
CA VAL A 322 8.11 25.78 -12.59
C VAL A 322 8.90 26.35 -11.41
N ILE A 323 9.99 25.71 -11.01
CA ILE A 323 10.81 26.14 -9.86
C ILE A 323 12.12 26.73 -10.34
N LYS A 324 12.36 28.00 -10.01
CA LYS A 324 13.63 28.70 -10.27
C LYS A 324 14.64 28.42 -9.16
N LEU A 325 15.64 27.62 -9.45
CA LEU A 325 16.73 27.27 -8.54
C LEU A 325 17.91 28.21 -8.82
N GLY A 326 18.02 29.26 -8.02
CA GLY A 326 19.07 30.26 -8.16
C GLY A 326 18.77 31.36 -9.20
N PRO A 327 19.76 32.22 -9.51
CA PRO A 327 19.61 33.34 -10.43
C PRO A 327 19.49 32.88 -11.90
N ARG A 328 19.27 33.85 -12.82
CA ARG A 328 19.28 33.65 -14.28
C ARG A 328 18.22 32.69 -14.85
N ASN A 329 17.12 32.46 -14.12
CA ASN A 329 16.04 31.58 -14.56
C ASN A 329 14.79 32.32 -15.10
N ASP A 330 14.70 33.65 -14.96
CA ASP A 330 13.45 34.38 -15.25
C ASP A 330 13.04 34.32 -16.72
N GLN A 331 13.99 34.38 -17.66
CA GLN A 331 13.67 34.24 -19.08
C GLN A 331 13.14 32.84 -19.40
N ALA A 332 13.77 31.81 -18.84
CA ALA A 332 13.38 30.40 -19.00
C ALA A 332 12.00 30.12 -18.40
N ALA A 333 11.73 30.63 -17.18
CA ALA A 333 10.43 30.52 -16.54
C ALA A 333 9.35 31.27 -17.32
N THR A 334 9.66 32.47 -17.85
CA THR A 334 8.75 33.24 -18.71
C THR A 334 8.39 32.45 -19.97
N ALA A 335 9.37 31.78 -20.60
CA ALA A 335 9.15 30.94 -21.76
C ALA A 335 8.21 29.74 -21.46
N ALA A 336 8.37 29.11 -20.28
CA ALA A 336 7.49 28.02 -19.86
C ALA A 336 6.04 28.47 -19.65
N VAL A 337 5.80 29.53 -18.86
CA VAL A 337 4.43 30.01 -18.62
C VAL A 337 3.79 30.64 -19.85
N SER A 338 4.56 31.18 -20.78
CA SER A 338 4.04 31.68 -22.06
C SER A 338 3.59 30.55 -22.99
N ALA A 339 4.24 29.39 -22.93
CA ALA A 339 3.87 28.21 -23.72
C ALA A 339 2.57 27.55 -23.22
N TRP A 340 2.32 27.68 -21.92
CA TRP A 340 1.05 27.31 -21.29
C TRP A 340 0.52 28.38 -20.33
N PRO A 341 -0.12 29.43 -20.87
CA PRO A 341 -0.73 30.48 -20.04
C PRO A 341 -1.79 29.90 -19.11
N GLN A 342 -1.72 30.29 -17.84
CA GLN A 342 -2.60 29.85 -16.75
C GLN A 342 -2.63 28.32 -16.54
N GLY A 343 -1.60 27.59 -16.97
CA GLY A 343 -1.49 26.15 -16.73
C GLY A 343 -0.48 25.72 -15.68
N LEU A 344 0.48 26.61 -15.36
CA LEU A 344 1.59 26.31 -14.46
C LEU A 344 1.76 27.40 -13.40
N HIS A 345 2.14 26.98 -12.21
CA HIS A 345 2.60 27.83 -11.12
C HIS A 345 4.08 28.20 -11.30
N VAL A 346 4.53 29.33 -10.73
CA VAL A 346 5.96 29.71 -10.73
C VAL A 346 6.48 29.96 -9.32
N GLY A 347 7.57 29.28 -8.97
CA GLY A 347 8.28 29.43 -7.70
C GLY A 347 9.75 29.82 -7.87
N GLY A 348 10.40 30.12 -6.74
CA GLY A 348 11.81 30.49 -6.68
C GLY A 348 12.04 32.01 -6.74
N GLY A 349 12.36 32.59 -5.58
CA GLY A 349 12.60 34.04 -5.44
C GLY A 349 11.33 34.91 -5.56
N ILE A 350 10.14 34.33 -5.38
CA ILE A 350 8.88 35.09 -5.33
C ILE A 350 8.84 35.91 -4.04
N ASN A 351 8.48 37.19 -4.17
CA ASN A 351 8.36 38.14 -3.07
C ASN A 351 7.28 39.20 -3.38
N GLY A 352 7.05 40.12 -2.44
CA GLY A 352 6.04 41.17 -2.55
C GLY A 352 6.24 42.18 -3.69
N ASP A 353 7.39 42.17 -4.37
CA ASP A 353 7.71 43.11 -5.45
C ASP A 353 7.50 42.50 -6.84
N ASN A 354 7.71 41.18 -6.99
CA ASN A 354 7.64 40.50 -8.29
C ASN A 354 6.42 39.58 -8.49
N ALA A 355 5.68 39.27 -7.42
CA ALA A 355 4.63 38.26 -7.48
C ALA A 355 3.50 38.59 -8.47
N CYS A 356 3.02 39.85 -8.49
CA CYS A 356 1.98 40.28 -9.42
C CYS A 356 2.44 40.21 -10.88
N GLU A 357 3.73 40.50 -11.13
CA GLU A 357 4.30 40.46 -12.47
C GLU A 357 4.30 39.03 -13.04
N TRP A 358 4.58 38.01 -12.22
CA TRP A 358 4.53 36.61 -12.66
C TRP A 358 3.14 36.16 -13.06
N ILE A 359 2.10 36.62 -12.36
CA ILE A 359 0.71 36.38 -12.76
C ILE A 359 0.42 37.05 -14.11
N GLN A 360 0.85 38.31 -14.29
CA GLN A 360 0.67 39.03 -15.56
C GLN A 360 1.41 38.37 -16.74
N ARG A 361 2.55 37.72 -16.47
CA ARG A 361 3.31 36.94 -17.46
C ARG A 361 2.67 35.60 -17.82
N GLY A 362 1.58 35.21 -17.15
CA GLY A 362 0.79 34.03 -17.49
C GLY A 362 0.93 32.85 -16.53
N ALA A 363 1.59 33.00 -15.38
CA ALA A 363 1.51 31.99 -14.32
C ALA A 363 0.08 31.89 -13.79
N GLU A 364 -0.42 30.68 -13.52
CA GLU A 364 -1.73 30.48 -12.88
C GLU A 364 -1.68 30.97 -11.43
N LYS A 365 -0.60 30.62 -10.72
CA LYS A 365 -0.32 31.00 -9.34
C LYS A 365 1.17 31.25 -9.16
N VAL A 366 1.51 31.96 -8.09
CA VAL A 366 2.90 32.10 -7.63
C VAL A 366 3.14 31.26 -6.39
N ILE A 367 4.33 30.67 -6.29
CA ILE A 367 4.76 29.82 -5.17
C ILE A 367 5.77 30.59 -4.34
N VAL A 368 5.40 30.90 -3.10
CA VAL A 368 6.27 31.58 -2.14
C VAL A 368 7.00 30.57 -1.25
N THR A 369 8.29 30.79 -1.02
CA THR A 369 9.18 29.94 -0.21
C THR A 369 9.86 30.75 0.89
N SER A 370 11.16 31.04 0.73
CA SER A 370 12.03 31.67 1.74
C SER A 370 11.64 33.10 2.13
N TYR A 371 10.87 33.80 1.29
CA TYR A 371 10.37 35.14 1.61
C TYR A 371 9.57 35.18 2.93
N LEU A 372 8.88 34.09 3.28
CA LEU A 372 8.09 33.99 4.51
C LEU A 372 8.95 33.80 5.78
N PHE A 373 10.26 33.58 5.64
CA PHE A 373 11.14 33.20 6.76
C PHE A 373 12.34 34.16 6.94
N PRO A 374 12.15 35.47 7.15
CA PRO A 374 13.26 36.38 7.44
C PRO A 374 14.04 35.91 8.67
N GLY A 375 15.35 35.67 8.50
CA GLY A 375 16.21 35.19 9.58
C GLY A 375 15.79 33.83 10.13
N CYS A 376 15.25 32.94 9.28
CA CYS A 376 14.75 31.61 9.66
C CYS A 376 13.56 31.63 10.63
N LYS A 377 12.82 32.75 10.69
CA LYS A 377 11.61 32.89 11.50
C LYS A 377 10.40 33.13 10.64
N PHE A 378 9.34 32.36 10.85
CA PHE A 378 8.08 32.55 10.11
C PHE A 378 7.49 33.95 10.34
N SER A 379 7.10 34.62 9.26
CA SER A 379 6.45 35.93 9.26
C SER A 379 5.05 35.85 8.67
N LEU A 380 4.05 35.86 9.56
CA LEU A 380 2.64 35.92 9.17
C LEU A 380 2.32 37.22 8.41
N GLU A 381 2.92 38.34 8.82
CA GLU A 381 2.77 39.64 8.17
C GLU A 381 3.11 39.57 6.68
N ARG A 382 4.27 39.00 6.33
CA ARG A 382 4.68 38.85 4.92
C ARG A 382 3.73 37.96 4.11
N LEU A 383 3.19 36.91 4.74
CA LEU A 383 2.19 36.05 4.10
C LEU A 383 0.89 36.81 3.84
N GLN A 384 0.43 37.59 4.81
CA GLN A 384 -0.78 38.41 4.70
C GLN A 384 -0.63 39.50 3.65
N GLU A 385 0.49 40.22 3.64
CA GLU A 385 0.79 41.24 2.64
C GLU A 385 0.82 40.65 1.23
N LEU A 386 1.49 39.51 1.05
CA LEU A 386 1.58 38.86 -0.25
C LEU A 386 0.21 38.36 -0.70
N SER A 387 -0.54 37.69 0.18
CA SER A 387 -1.90 37.23 -0.10
C SER A 387 -2.84 38.38 -0.46
N ALA A 388 -2.76 39.53 0.23
CA ALA A 388 -3.53 40.72 -0.10
C ALA A 388 -3.16 41.31 -1.47
N LYS A 389 -1.87 41.26 -1.85
CA LYS A 389 -1.38 41.77 -3.15
C LYS A 389 -1.81 40.91 -4.34
N VAL A 390 -1.61 39.59 -4.29
CA VAL A 390 -1.90 38.70 -5.43
C VAL A 390 -3.27 38.04 -5.39
N GLY A 391 -3.93 38.06 -4.23
CA GLY A 391 -5.14 37.30 -3.94
C GLY A 391 -4.82 35.87 -3.49
N LYS A 392 -5.49 35.42 -2.43
CA LYS A 392 -5.35 34.06 -1.85
C LYS A 392 -5.43 32.95 -2.90
N GLN A 393 -6.34 33.08 -3.86
CA GLN A 393 -6.57 32.11 -4.93
C GLN A 393 -5.34 31.90 -5.84
N ASN A 394 -4.48 32.92 -5.97
CA ASN A 394 -3.29 32.93 -6.83
C ASN A 394 -2.00 32.62 -6.07
N LEU A 395 -2.08 32.24 -4.78
CA LEU A 395 -0.91 32.02 -3.93
C LEU A 395 -0.82 30.55 -3.50
N VAL A 396 0.36 29.97 -3.74
CA VAL A 396 0.78 28.67 -3.23
C VAL A 396 1.88 28.89 -2.20
N VAL A 397 1.83 28.21 -1.06
CA VAL A 397 2.93 28.20 -0.10
C VAL A 397 3.70 26.90 -0.24
N ASP A 398 5.00 26.99 -0.51
CA ASP A 398 5.90 25.85 -0.50
C ASP A 398 6.50 25.68 0.88
N VAL A 399 6.18 24.54 1.49
CA VAL A 399 6.61 24.11 2.81
C VAL A 399 7.62 22.99 2.65
N SER A 400 8.82 23.37 2.21
CA SER A 400 9.97 22.48 2.14
C SER A 400 10.42 22.07 3.55
N CYS A 401 10.58 20.78 3.82
CA CYS A 401 10.85 20.29 5.17
C CYS A 401 11.89 19.16 5.22
N ARG A 402 12.50 19.00 6.40
CA ARG A 402 13.35 17.86 6.78
C ARG A 402 12.84 17.20 8.04
N LYS A 403 13.07 15.90 8.15
CA LYS A 403 12.72 15.10 9.32
C LYS A 403 13.77 15.28 10.42
N LYS A 404 13.30 15.52 11.65
CA LYS A 404 14.11 15.64 12.87
C LYS A 404 13.44 14.87 14.01
N GLY A 405 13.85 13.61 14.18
CA GLY A 405 13.14 12.67 15.04
C GLY A 405 11.77 12.35 14.43
N ASP A 406 10.71 12.53 15.22
CA ASP A 406 9.33 12.24 14.81
C ASP A 406 8.60 13.48 14.26
N ARG A 407 9.34 14.51 13.86
CA ARG A 407 8.80 15.82 13.43
C ARG A 407 9.43 16.28 12.12
N TRP A 408 8.69 17.07 11.36
CA TRP A 408 9.19 17.73 10.15
C TRP A 408 9.31 19.22 10.41
N ILE A 409 10.50 19.76 10.20
CA ILE A 409 10.78 21.18 10.41
C ILE A 409 11.01 21.81 9.04
N VAL A 410 10.43 22.98 8.83
CA VAL A 410 10.59 23.73 7.58
C VAL A 410 12.06 24.10 7.41
N ALA A 411 12.57 23.89 6.20
CA ALA A 411 13.95 24.16 5.83
C ALA A 411 14.00 25.12 4.64
N MET A 412 14.89 26.09 4.71
CA MET A 412 15.08 27.12 3.68
C MET A 412 16.53 27.14 3.17
N ASN A 413 16.84 28.07 2.27
CA ASN A 413 18.16 28.24 1.67
C ASN A 413 18.72 26.92 1.08
N ARG A 414 17.90 26.27 0.24
CA ARG A 414 18.23 24.97 -0.39
C ARG A 414 18.38 23.86 0.67
N TRP A 415 17.48 23.88 1.65
CA TRP A 415 17.37 22.92 2.74
C TRP A 415 18.57 22.86 3.69
N GLN A 416 19.37 23.93 3.76
CA GLN A 416 20.53 24.04 4.64
C GLN A 416 20.15 24.60 6.01
N ASP A 417 19.21 25.56 6.04
CA ASP A 417 18.84 26.26 7.26
C ASP A 417 17.47 25.79 7.75
N MET A 418 17.41 25.33 9.00
CA MET A 418 16.16 24.95 9.66
C MET A 418 15.48 26.18 10.26
N THR A 419 14.18 26.33 10.06
CA THR A 419 13.40 27.45 10.62
C THR A 419 12.78 27.10 11.98
N ASP A 420 12.08 28.05 12.58
CA ASP A 420 11.30 27.86 13.81
C ASP A 420 9.92 27.22 13.58
N MET A 421 9.56 26.90 12.34
CA MET A 421 8.25 26.39 11.98
C MET A 421 8.28 24.87 11.76
N GLU A 422 7.40 24.17 12.48
CA GLU A 422 7.14 22.75 12.28
C GLU A 422 6.02 22.55 11.24
N VAL A 423 6.09 21.50 10.45
CA VAL A 423 5.01 21.05 9.56
C VAL A 423 4.07 20.15 10.35
N ASN A 424 2.89 20.67 10.70
CA ASN A 424 1.84 19.94 11.40
C ASN A 424 0.47 20.56 11.07
N ARG A 425 -0.61 20.03 11.65
CA ARG A 425 -1.97 20.56 11.43
C ARG A 425 -2.08 22.06 11.70
N GLN A 426 -1.58 22.52 12.85
CA GLN A 426 -1.75 23.91 13.28
C GLN A 426 -1.06 24.89 12.33
N SER A 427 0.15 24.57 11.90
CA SER A 427 0.90 25.42 10.98
C SER A 427 0.28 25.43 9.59
N LEU A 428 -0.18 24.28 9.09
CA LEU A 428 -0.88 24.19 7.80
C LEU A 428 -2.24 24.90 7.82
N ASP A 429 -3.03 24.78 8.89
CA ASP A 429 -4.31 25.49 9.02
C ASP A 429 -4.09 27.02 8.98
N LEU A 430 -3.08 27.52 9.68
CA LEU A 430 -2.71 28.93 9.67
C LEU A 430 -2.29 29.43 8.27
N LEU A 431 -1.52 28.63 7.53
CA LEU A 431 -1.13 29.00 6.16
C LEU A 431 -2.33 28.96 5.21
N ALA A 432 -3.23 27.99 5.38
CA ALA A 432 -4.40 27.78 4.53
C ALA A 432 -5.40 28.94 4.59
N ASP A 433 -5.36 29.78 5.62
CA ASP A 433 -6.13 31.01 5.68
C ASP A 433 -5.69 32.03 4.62
N HIS A 434 -4.45 31.95 4.13
CA HIS A 434 -3.83 32.97 3.28
C HIS A 434 -3.37 32.47 1.90
N CYS A 435 -3.35 31.16 1.65
CA CYS A 435 -3.05 30.58 0.33
C CYS A 435 -4.14 29.61 -0.14
N SER A 436 -4.14 29.27 -1.43
CA SER A 436 -5.12 28.35 -2.02
C SER A 436 -4.60 26.93 -2.21
N GLU A 437 -3.29 26.73 -2.08
CA GLU A 437 -2.65 25.43 -2.29
C GLU A 437 -1.32 25.33 -1.56
N PHE A 438 -0.91 24.09 -1.25
CA PHE A 438 0.41 23.77 -0.72
C PHE A 438 1.27 23.01 -1.73
N LEU A 439 2.56 23.30 -1.72
CA LEU A 439 3.60 22.44 -2.28
C LEU A 439 4.49 21.96 -1.13
N ILE A 440 4.53 20.65 -0.87
CA ILE A 440 5.30 20.07 0.23
C ILE A 440 6.50 19.33 -0.35
N HIS A 441 7.71 19.88 -0.19
CA HIS A 441 8.94 19.19 -0.55
C HIS A 441 9.52 18.44 0.65
N ALA A 442 9.72 17.12 0.50
CA ALA A 442 10.43 16.29 1.46
C ALA A 442 11.92 16.21 1.08
N ALA A 443 12.72 17.12 1.64
CA ALA A 443 14.11 17.33 1.21
C ALA A 443 15.01 16.11 1.41
N ASP A 444 14.71 15.26 2.40
CA ASP A 444 15.53 14.08 2.73
C ASP A 444 15.41 12.95 1.69
N VAL A 445 14.36 12.97 0.85
CA VAL A 445 14.14 11.97 -0.21
C VAL A 445 14.17 12.56 -1.63
N GLU A 446 14.31 13.88 -1.75
CA GLU A 446 14.24 14.61 -3.03
C GLU A 446 15.31 14.18 -4.03
N GLY A 447 14.89 13.89 -5.27
CA GLY A 447 15.79 13.44 -6.35
C GLY A 447 16.51 12.10 -6.13
N LEU A 448 16.24 11.37 -5.05
CA LEU A 448 16.90 10.07 -4.77
C LEU A 448 16.28 8.90 -5.54
N CYS A 449 15.01 9.02 -5.96
CA CYS A 449 14.25 7.92 -6.52
C CYS A 449 14.32 6.65 -5.63
N GLN A 450 14.20 6.83 -4.31
CA GLN A 450 14.24 5.76 -3.30
C GLN A 450 12.93 5.57 -2.52
N GLY A 451 11.90 6.35 -2.85
CA GLY A 451 10.57 6.27 -2.27
C GLY A 451 10.20 7.57 -1.57
N ILE A 452 8.89 7.81 -1.46
CA ILE A 452 8.33 8.96 -0.75
C ILE A 452 8.50 8.82 0.77
N ASP A 453 8.44 9.94 1.50
CA ASP A 453 8.23 9.93 2.95
C ASP A 453 6.76 9.57 3.24
N GLN A 454 6.51 8.27 3.41
CA GLN A 454 5.17 7.73 3.62
C GLN A 454 4.51 8.25 4.90
N GLU A 455 5.30 8.50 5.94
CA GLU A 455 4.78 8.98 7.22
C GLU A 455 4.29 10.42 7.06
N LEU A 456 5.08 11.26 6.40
CA LEU A 456 4.67 12.62 6.06
C LEU A 456 3.41 12.62 5.20
N VAL A 457 3.34 11.82 4.13
CA VAL A 457 2.17 11.77 3.24
C VAL A 457 0.90 11.32 3.98
N ALA A 458 1.00 10.32 4.86
CA ALA A 458 -0.13 9.90 5.69
C ALA A 458 -0.60 11.04 6.61
N LYS A 459 0.35 11.74 7.24
CA LYS A 459 0.06 12.91 8.08
C LYS A 459 -0.55 14.07 7.30
N LEU A 460 -0.06 14.36 6.09
CA LEU A 460 -0.66 15.36 5.20
C LEU A 460 -2.12 14.99 4.88
N GLY A 461 -2.44 13.73 4.61
CA GLY A 461 -3.83 13.27 4.44
C GLY A 461 -4.74 13.55 5.64
N GLU A 462 -4.18 13.55 6.85
CA GLU A 462 -4.90 13.95 8.06
C GLU A 462 -5.02 15.48 8.16
N TRP A 463 -3.92 16.20 7.91
CA TRP A 463 -3.76 17.62 8.26
C TRP A 463 -4.32 18.58 7.22
N VAL A 464 -4.15 18.32 5.93
CA VAL A 464 -4.45 19.31 4.89
C VAL A 464 -5.95 19.50 4.67
N THR A 465 -6.32 20.75 4.43
CA THR A 465 -7.70 21.21 4.19
C THR A 465 -7.89 21.86 2.81
N ILE A 466 -6.78 22.18 2.13
CA ILE A 466 -6.74 22.77 0.78
C ILE A 466 -5.91 21.87 -0.15
N PRO A 467 -6.02 22.04 -1.49
CA PRO A 467 -5.20 21.31 -2.45
C PRO A 467 -3.73 21.28 -2.05
N THR A 468 -3.12 20.11 -2.13
CA THR A 468 -1.74 19.90 -1.69
C THR A 468 -1.04 18.99 -2.68
N THR A 469 0.13 19.42 -3.14
CA THR A 469 1.03 18.62 -3.98
C THR A 469 2.26 18.24 -3.14
N TYR A 470 2.57 16.95 -3.09
CA TYR A 470 3.79 16.44 -2.48
C TYR A 470 4.85 16.23 -3.56
N ALA A 471 6.09 16.63 -3.24
CA ALA A 471 7.27 16.42 -4.07
C ALA A 471 8.40 15.82 -3.21
N GLY A 472 9.05 14.78 -3.72
CA GLY A 472 10.21 14.16 -3.07
C GLY A 472 10.21 12.64 -3.11
N GLY A 473 11.18 12.07 -3.82
CA GLY A 473 11.52 10.65 -3.73
C GLY A 473 10.68 9.68 -4.56
N ALA A 474 9.70 10.17 -5.32
CA ALA A 474 8.88 9.35 -6.21
C ALA A 474 9.73 8.57 -7.24
N ARG A 475 9.39 7.30 -7.48
CA ARG A 475 10.21 6.33 -8.22
C ARG A 475 9.52 5.72 -9.41
N HIS A 476 8.28 5.29 -9.24
CA HIS A 476 7.50 4.62 -10.26
C HIS A 476 6.02 4.89 -10.03
N ILE A 477 5.18 4.51 -11.00
CA ILE A 477 3.74 4.80 -10.98
C ILE A 477 3.03 4.37 -9.69
N GLY A 478 3.52 3.30 -9.04
CA GLY A 478 2.99 2.79 -7.78
C GLY A 478 3.14 3.76 -6.59
N ASP A 479 4.03 4.75 -6.65
CA ASP A 479 4.08 5.79 -5.62
C ASP A 479 2.86 6.72 -5.70
N LEU A 480 2.22 6.86 -6.86
CA LEU A 480 0.98 7.62 -7.01
C LEU A 480 -0.21 6.90 -6.37
N GLU A 481 -0.30 5.57 -6.54
CA GLU A 481 -1.25 4.72 -5.81
C GLU A 481 -1.00 4.76 -4.30
N LEU A 482 0.27 4.76 -3.89
CA LEU A 482 0.67 4.82 -2.50
C LEU A 482 0.25 6.15 -1.87
N VAL A 483 0.52 7.28 -2.53
CA VAL A 483 0.08 8.61 -2.10
C VAL A 483 -1.45 8.69 -2.03
N ASP A 484 -2.16 8.17 -3.03
CA ASP A 484 -3.62 8.16 -3.04
C ASP A 484 -4.19 7.43 -1.83
N ARG A 485 -3.64 6.25 -1.53
CA ARG A 485 -4.07 5.44 -0.40
C ARG A 485 -3.74 6.09 0.94
N LEU A 486 -2.51 6.59 1.11
CA LEU A 486 -2.05 7.17 2.38
C LEU A 486 -2.78 8.49 2.68
N SER A 487 -3.01 9.31 1.66
CA SER A 487 -3.65 10.61 1.80
C SER A 487 -5.18 10.59 1.67
N ARG A 488 -5.75 9.45 1.25
CA ARG A 488 -7.17 9.30 0.90
C ARG A 488 -7.61 10.27 -0.21
N GLY A 489 -6.78 10.41 -1.24
CA GLY A 489 -7.08 11.29 -2.39
C GLY A 489 -6.82 12.78 -2.18
N LYS A 490 -6.31 13.18 -1.01
CA LYS A 490 -6.15 14.59 -0.63
C LYS A 490 -4.82 15.21 -1.06
N VAL A 491 -3.80 14.39 -1.30
CA VAL A 491 -2.45 14.85 -1.66
C VAL A 491 -2.13 14.36 -3.06
N ASP A 492 -1.74 15.27 -3.93
CA ASP A 492 -1.24 14.97 -5.26
C ASP A 492 0.27 14.69 -5.24
N LEU A 493 0.82 14.15 -6.33
CA LEU A 493 2.23 13.78 -6.40
C LEU A 493 2.90 14.33 -7.65
N THR A 494 4.12 14.85 -7.45
CA THR A 494 5.02 15.25 -8.53
C THR A 494 6.11 14.20 -8.78
N PHE A 495 6.47 14.03 -10.06
CA PHE A 495 7.59 13.21 -10.50
C PHE A 495 8.60 14.08 -11.26
N GLY A 496 9.85 14.07 -10.80
CA GLY A 496 10.98 14.73 -11.46
C GLY A 496 11.95 13.68 -12.02
N SER A 497 13.03 13.40 -11.30
CA SER A 497 14.14 12.52 -11.74
C SER A 497 13.75 11.11 -12.21
N ALA A 498 12.61 10.56 -11.78
CA ALA A 498 12.15 9.23 -12.19
C ALA A 498 11.45 9.22 -13.56
N LEU A 499 11.04 10.39 -14.07
CA LEU A 499 10.21 10.54 -15.25
C LEU A 499 11.05 10.46 -16.55
N ASP A 500 10.56 9.72 -17.54
CA ASP A 500 11.22 9.47 -18.82
C ASP A 500 11.58 10.72 -19.62
N ILE A 501 10.72 11.73 -19.65
CA ILE A 501 10.99 13.02 -20.31
C ILE A 501 12.14 13.80 -19.64
N PHE A 502 12.55 13.39 -18.45
CA PHE A 502 13.74 13.88 -17.75
C PHE A 502 14.86 12.82 -17.65
N GLY A 503 14.88 11.84 -18.56
CA GLY A 503 15.92 10.81 -18.63
C GLY A 503 15.81 9.72 -17.57
N GLY A 504 14.75 9.72 -16.76
CA GLY A 504 14.44 8.64 -15.83
C GLY A 504 13.92 7.38 -16.54
N SER A 505 13.86 6.27 -15.82
CA SER A 505 13.30 5.00 -16.31
C SER A 505 12.25 4.42 -15.36
N GLY A 506 11.80 5.22 -14.40
CA GLY A 506 10.94 4.77 -13.31
C GLY A 506 9.45 4.86 -13.65
N VAL A 507 9.07 5.89 -14.41
CA VAL A 507 7.70 6.07 -14.91
C VAL A 507 7.73 6.88 -16.21
N THR A 508 6.78 6.61 -17.10
CA THR A 508 6.59 7.38 -18.33
C THR A 508 5.55 8.48 -18.18
N LEU A 509 5.68 9.56 -18.95
CA LEU A 509 4.66 10.61 -18.98
C LEU A 509 3.29 10.04 -19.39
N ASP A 510 3.26 9.13 -20.36
CA ASP A 510 2.02 8.50 -20.84
C ASP A 510 1.31 7.68 -19.76
N GLU A 511 2.03 7.03 -18.84
CA GLU A 511 1.44 6.36 -17.68
C GLU A 511 0.78 7.36 -16.74
N LEU A 512 1.44 8.49 -16.48
CA LEU A 512 0.91 9.54 -15.60
C LEU A 512 -0.29 10.27 -16.20
N VAL A 513 -0.29 10.49 -17.52
CA VAL A 513 -1.43 11.05 -18.25
C VAL A 513 -2.63 10.12 -18.14
N ARG A 514 -2.45 8.82 -18.44
CA ARG A 514 -3.51 7.81 -18.31
C ARG A 514 -4.05 7.72 -16.88
N TRP A 515 -3.18 7.83 -15.88
CA TRP A 515 -3.62 7.90 -14.49
C TRP A 515 -4.55 9.09 -14.25
N ASN A 516 -4.14 10.29 -14.65
CA ASN A 516 -4.95 11.49 -14.48
C ASN A 516 -6.29 11.38 -15.23
N GLU A 517 -6.31 10.86 -16.46
CA GLU A 517 -7.55 10.64 -17.22
C GLU A 517 -8.52 9.70 -16.51
N SER A 518 -8.01 8.59 -15.93
CA SER A 518 -8.83 7.67 -15.13
C SER A 518 -9.45 8.36 -13.91
N ALA A 519 -8.68 9.22 -13.22
CA ALA A 519 -9.13 9.93 -12.03
C ALA A 519 -10.25 10.95 -12.31
N HIS A 520 -10.29 11.53 -13.51
CA HIS A 520 -11.36 12.44 -13.91
C HIS A 520 -12.64 11.69 -14.29
N THR A 521 -12.52 10.46 -14.79
CA THR A 521 -13.68 9.61 -15.14
C THR A 521 -14.36 9.07 -13.88
N ASP A 522 -13.58 8.75 -12.84
CA ASP A 522 -14.10 8.27 -11.55
C ASP A 522 -14.79 9.38 -10.71
N ALA A 523 -14.60 10.66 -11.07
CA ALA A 523 -15.14 11.82 -10.34
C ALA A 523 -16.40 12.43 -10.97
N ALA A 524 -16.73 12.06 -12.22
CA ALA A 524 -17.94 12.46 -12.95
C ALA A 524 -19.07 11.44 -12.72
#